data_AF-A0A9P6FMB8-F1
#
_entry.id   AF-A0A9P6FMB8-F1
#
_cell.length_a   1.000
_cell.length_b   1.000
_cell.length_c   1.000
_cell.angle_alpha   90.00
_cell.angle_beta   90.00
_cell.angle_gamma   90.00
#
_symmetry.space_group_name_H-M   'P 1'
#
loop_
_entity.id
_entity.type
_entity.pdbx_description
1 polymer ?
#
loop_
_entity_poly.entity_id
_entity_poly.type
_entity_poly.pdbx_seq_one_letter_code
_entity_poly.pdbx_strand_id
1 'polypeptide(L)'
;HSQDQSDITWGVAYKIPESKVEETKAYLDHREKNGYETHYVDVYHSDSDKPVVEKAIVYIGSTDNSEFAGPAPLDHIAQQIYLSHGPSGPNKDYLLNLAHALRIVAPSSRDRHLFTLEAKVKELMLRDAGSQEAFELMLSKIIIFSHANPIAV
;
A
#
# COMPACT_ATOMS: atom_id res chain seq x y z
N HIS A 1 -17.73 -9.50 11.79
CA HIS A 1 -16.39 -8.90 11.67
C HIS A 1 -15.37 -9.73 12.40
N SER A 2 -14.18 -9.91 11.82
CA SER A 2 -13.05 -10.44 12.59
C SER A 2 -12.74 -9.46 13.71
N GLN A 3 -12.56 -10.00 14.93
CA GLN A 3 -12.11 -9.23 16.08
C GLN A 3 -10.57 -9.18 16.13
N ASP A 4 -9.90 -9.88 15.22
CA ASP A 4 -8.45 -9.84 15.10
C ASP A 4 -8.04 -8.68 14.18
N GLN A 5 -7.24 -7.77 14.72
CA GLN A 5 -6.67 -6.69 13.91
C GLN A 5 -5.75 -7.21 12.81
N SER A 6 -5.29 -8.47 12.87
CA SER A 6 -4.54 -9.10 11.77
C SER A 6 -5.35 -9.25 10.48
N ASP A 7 -6.68 -9.25 10.58
CA ASP A 7 -7.57 -9.53 9.44
C ASP A 7 -8.18 -8.26 8.84
N ILE A 8 -7.77 -7.09 9.33
CA ILE A 8 -8.27 -5.79 8.86
C ILE A 8 -7.22 -5.16 7.95
N THR A 9 -7.62 -4.88 6.71
CA THR A 9 -6.83 -4.07 5.78
C THR A 9 -7.49 -2.71 5.61
N TRP A 10 -6.75 -1.65 5.93
CA TRP A 10 -7.18 -0.27 5.77
C TRP A 10 -6.84 0.23 4.36
N GLY A 11 -7.72 1.03 3.77
CA GLY A 11 -7.54 1.51 2.41
C GLY A 11 -8.52 2.62 2.04
N VAL A 12 -8.65 2.87 0.73
CA VAL A 12 -9.58 3.87 0.18
C VAL A 12 -10.38 3.22 -0.94
N ALA A 13 -11.69 3.43 -0.93
CA ALA A 13 -12.57 3.05 -2.04
C ALA A 13 -12.80 4.26 -2.97
N TYR A 14 -12.57 4.08 -4.27
CA TYR A 14 -12.76 5.13 -5.27
C TYR A 14 -14.02 4.87 -6.10
N LYS A 15 -14.90 5.88 -6.18
CA LYS A 15 -16.05 5.84 -7.08
C LYS A 15 -15.63 6.31 -8.48
N ILE A 16 -15.73 5.42 -9.45
CA ILE A 16 -15.47 5.74 -10.85
C ILE A 16 -16.77 6.30 -11.48
N PRO A 17 -16.73 7.44 -12.19
CA PRO A 17 -17.88 7.93 -12.94
C PRO A 17 -18.36 6.90 -13.96
N GLU A 18 -19.68 6.73 -14.12
CA GLU A 18 -20.25 5.70 -15.01
C GLU A 18 -19.69 5.76 -16.45
N SER A 19 -19.51 6.97 -16.99
CA SER A 19 -18.95 7.19 -18.33
C SER A 19 -17.47 6.79 -18.48
N LYS A 20 -16.79 6.48 -17.38
CA LYS A 20 -15.36 6.14 -17.32
C LYS A 20 -15.11 4.72 -16.82
N VAL A 21 -16.15 3.96 -16.50
CA VAL A 21 -16.00 2.62 -15.92
C VAL A 21 -15.24 1.69 -16.85
N GLU A 22 -15.63 1.58 -18.13
CA GLU A 22 -14.96 0.67 -19.06
C GLU A 22 -13.50 1.04 -19.28
N GLU A 23 -13.22 2.32 -19.57
CA GLU A 23 -11.86 2.83 -19.76
C GLU A 23 -10.97 2.60 -18.53
N THR A 24 -11.48 2.93 -17.34
CA THR A 24 -10.74 2.76 -16.08
C THR A 24 -10.51 1.29 -15.78
N LYS A 25 -11.52 0.44 -15.98
CA LYS A 25 -11.38 -1.00 -15.76
C LYS A 25 -10.37 -1.61 -16.71
N ALA A 26 -10.41 -1.29 -18.00
CA ALA A 26 -9.43 -1.77 -18.97
C ALA A 26 -8.00 -1.35 -18.61
N TYR A 27 -7.82 -0.11 -18.13
CA TYR A 27 -6.53 0.36 -17.62
C TYR A 27 -6.06 -0.44 -16.41
N LEU A 28 -6.93 -0.67 -15.42
CA LEU A 28 -6.61 -1.45 -14.22
C LEU A 28 -6.30 -2.92 -14.55
N ASP A 29 -7.11 -3.54 -15.42
CA ASP A 29 -6.89 -4.91 -15.88
C ASP A 29 -5.50 -5.06 -16.54
N HIS A 30 -5.07 -4.08 -17.35
CA HIS A 30 -3.73 -4.09 -17.94
C HIS A 30 -2.62 -3.85 -16.89
N ARG A 31 -2.87 -3.00 -15.90
CA ARG A 31 -1.89 -2.70 -14.85
C ARG A 31 -1.64 -3.91 -13.95
N GLU A 32 -2.68 -4.64 -13.59
CA GLU A 32 -2.65 -5.76 -12.66
C GLU A 32 -2.53 -7.14 -13.36
N LYS A 33 -2.19 -7.16 -14.65
CA LYS A 33 -2.11 -8.36 -15.51
C LYS A 33 -1.17 -9.47 -15.02
N ASN A 34 -0.29 -9.20 -14.07
CA ASN A 34 0.70 -10.15 -13.57
C ASN A 34 0.10 -11.06 -12.47
N GLY A 35 -0.99 -11.76 -12.79
CA GLY A 35 -1.59 -12.79 -11.93
C GLY A 35 -2.43 -12.27 -10.76
N TYR A 36 -2.94 -11.04 -10.84
CA TYR A 36 -3.98 -10.57 -9.92
C TYR A 36 -5.36 -10.99 -10.40
N GLU A 37 -6.20 -11.39 -9.46
CA GLU A 37 -7.61 -11.74 -9.69
C GLU A 37 -8.52 -10.64 -9.16
N THR A 38 -9.67 -10.47 -9.81
CA THR A 38 -10.70 -9.52 -9.38
C THR A 38 -11.63 -10.17 -8.36
N HIS A 39 -11.74 -9.56 -7.18
CA HIS A 39 -12.69 -9.93 -6.13
C HIS A 39 -13.67 -8.78 -5.85
N TYR A 40 -14.82 -9.15 -5.30
CA TYR A 40 -15.83 -8.22 -4.82
C TYR A 40 -15.89 -8.29 -3.30
N VAL A 41 -15.68 -7.15 -2.66
CA VAL A 41 -15.66 -7.04 -1.19
C VAL A 41 -16.55 -5.92 -0.73
N ASP A 42 -17.09 -6.08 0.47
CA ASP A 42 -17.79 -5.02 1.16
C ASP A 42 -16.77 -4.18 1.94
N VAL A 43 -16.87 -2.86 1.81
CA VAL A 43 -16.01 -1.89 2.49
C VAL A 43 -16.79 -1.28 3.64
N TYR A 44 -16.13 -1.10 4.78
CA TYR A 44 -16.72 -0.63 6.02
C TYR A 44 -15.98 0.62 6.50
N HIS A 45 -16.72 1.54 7.11
CA HIS A 45 -16.12 2.62 7.90
C HIS A 45 -15.74 2.06 9.28
N SER A 46 -14.70 2.61 9.91
CA SER A 46 -14.20 2.13 11.22
C SER A 46 -15.26 2.04 12.32
N ASP A 47 -16.26 2.93 12.22
CA ASP A 47 -17.30 3.11 13.24
C ASP A 47 -18.64 2.47 12.83
N SER A 48 -18.65 1.60 11.80
CA SER A 48 -19.87 1.02 11.24
C SER A 48 -19.75 -0.49 10.99
N ASP A 49 -20.69 -1.25 11.53
CA ASP A 49 -20.88 -2.67 11.21
C ASP A 49 -21.64 -2.90 9.89
N LYS A 50 -22.08 -1.81 9.23
CA LYS A 50 -22.72 -1.85 7.91
C LYS A 50 -21.75 -1.39 6.85
N PRO A 51 -21.74 -2.05 5.67
CA PRO A 51 -20.89 -1.61 4.58
C PRO A 51 -21.34 -0.24 4.08
N VAL A 52 -20.34 0.61 3.84
CA VAL A 52 -20.52 1.93 3.23
C VAL A 52 -20.35 1.89 1.72
N VAL A 53 -19.65 0.86 1.23
CA VAL A 53 -19.60 0.49 -0.19
C VAL A 53 -19.79 -1.02 -0.27
N GLU A 54 -20.85 -1.45 -0.93
CA GLU A 54 -21.10 -2.87 -1.19
C GLU A 54 -20.43 -3.29 -2.51
N LYS A 55 -19.86 -4.50 -2.54
CA LYS A 55 -19.30 -5.10 -3.76
C LYS A 55 -18.31 -4.20 -4.50
N ALA A 56 -17.42 -3.54 -3.77
CA ALA A 56 -16.28 -2.85 -4.35
C ALA A 56 -15.35 -3.86 -5.04
N ILE A 57 -14.77 -3.46 -6.17
CA ILE A 57 -13.76 -4.27 -6.86
C ILE A 57 -12.41 -4.10 -6.16
N VAL A 58 -11.74 -5.22 -5.87
CA VAL A 58 -10.36 -5.28 -5.42
C VAL A 58 -9.57 -6.28 -6.26
N TYR A 59 -8.31 -5.96 -6.56
CA TYR A 59 -7.40 -6.87 -7.26
C TYR A 59 -6.49 -7.54 -6.23
N ILE A 60 -6.46 -8.86 -6.19
CA ILE A 60 -5.70 -9.64 -5.21
C ILE A 60 -4.78 -10.62 -5.94
N GLY A 61 -3.49 -10.60 -5.61
CA GLY A 61 -2.56 -11.63 -6.08
C GLY A 61 -2.81 -12.93 -5.32
N SER A 62 -3.18 -14.01 -6.03
CA SER A 62 -3.34 -15.33 -5.43
C SER A 62 -2.00 -15.92 -4.99
N THR A 63 -2.01 -16.82 -4.01
CA THR A 63 -0.82 -17.60 -3.63
C THR A 63 -0.34 -18.53 -4.74
N ASP A 64 -1.19 -18.82 -5.73
CA ASP A 64 -0.84 -19.62 -6.91
C ASP A 64 -0.17 -18.77 -8.02
N ASN A 65 -0.04 -17.45 -7.83
CA ASN A 65 0.64 -16.57 -8.76
C ASN A 65 2.15 -16.90 -8.82
N SER A 66 2.72 -17.02 -10.03
CA SER A 66 4.15 -17.28 -10.22
C SER A 66 5.05 -16.21 -9.61
N GLU A 67 4.55 -14.98 -9.45
CA GLU A 67 5.25 -13.86 -8.83
C GLU A 67 5.10 -13.82 -7.30
N PHE A 68 4.32 -14.74 -6.71
CA PHE A 68 4.17 -14.84 -5.26
C PHE A 68 5.44 -15.41 -4.63
N ALA A 69 6.27 -14.53 -4.09
CA ALA A 69 7.53 -14.90 -3.42
C ALA A 69 7.32 -15.62 -2.07
N GLY A 70 6.10 -15.62 -1.53
CA GLY A 70 5.78 -16.23 -0.24
C GLY A 70 6.24 -15.42 0.97
N PRO A 71 5.98 -15.94 2.19
CA PRO A 71 6.43 -15.31 3.42
C PRO A 71 7.96 -15.38 3.55
N ALA A 72 8.56 -14.29 4.04
CA ALA A 72 10.00 -14.21 4.29
C ALA A 72 10.30 -13.43 5.60
N PRO A 73 11.49 -13.60 6.19
CA PRO A 73 11.90 -12.78 7.33
C PRO A 73 11.86 -11.28 6.99
N LEU A 74 11.36 -10.46 7.92
CA LEU A 74 11.20 -9.01 7.70
C LEU A 74 12.49 -8.31 7.28
N ASP A 75 13.64 -8.77 7.78
CA ASP A 75 14.95 -8.23 7.38
C ASP A 75 15.28 -8.50 5.92
N HIS A 76 14.94 -9.70 5.42
CA HIS A 76 15.15 -10.05 4.01
C HIS A 76 14.22 -9.24 3.11
N ILE A 77 12.95 -9.09 3.50
CA ILE A 77 11.99 -8.27 2.76
C ILE A 77 12.45 -6.81 2.73
N ALA A 78 12.85 -6.23 3.87
CA ALA A 78 13.32 -4.86 3.95
C ALA A 78 14.58 -4.63 3.10
N GLN A 79 15.53 -5.57 3.11
CA GLN A 79 16.73 -5.49 2.27
C GLN A 79 16.38 -5.57 0.77
N GLN A 80 15.47 -6.47 0.39
CA GLN A 80 15.00 -6.56 -0.99
C GLN A 80 14.30 -5.26 -1.42
N ILE A 81 13.40 -4.70 -0.60
CA ILE A 81 12.75 -3.41 -0.87
C ILE A 81 13.78 -2.30 -1.03
N TYR A 82 14.78 -2.25 -0.16
CA TYR A 82 15.81 -1.21 -0.17
C TYR A 82 16.65 -1.22 -1.45
N LEU A 83 17.00 -2.41 -1.96
CA LEU A 83 17.87 -2.58 -3.12
C LEU A 83 17.13 -2.60 -4.46
N SER A 84 15.83 -2.93 -4.46
CA SER A 84 15.07 -3.15 -5.71
C SER A 84 14.68 -1.84 -6.40
N HIS A 85 14.72 -1.87 -7.73
CA HIS A 85 14.28 -0.78 -8.61
C HIS A 85 13.54 -1.34 -9.81
N GLY A 86 12.40 -0.73 -10.16
CA GLY A 86 11.61 -1.10 -11.33
C GLY A 86 11.40 0.10 -12.26
N PRO A 87 10.68 -0.09 -13.39
CA PRO A 87 10.36 1.01 -14.32
C PRO A 87 9.63 2.19 -13.68
N SER A 88 8.93 1.96 -12.56
CA SER A 88 8.21 2.98 -11.79
C SER A 88 9.06 3.67 -10.72
N GLY A 89 10.33 3.29 -10.56
CA GLY A 89 11.24 3.86 -9.57
C GLY A 89 11.70 2.88 -8.47
N PRO A 90 12.34 3.39 -7.40
CA PRO A 90 12.83 2.59 -6.28
C PRO A 90 11.68 1.97 -5.48
N ASN A 91 11.83 0.71 -5.06
CA ASN A 91 10.79 0.03 -4.29
C ASN A 91 10.64 0.61 -2.86
N LYS A 92 11.73 1.16 -2.29
CA LYS A 92 11.66 1.91 -1.02
C LYS A 92 10.72 3.12 -1.10
N ASP A 93 10.65 3.81 -2.24
CA ASP A 93 9.80 4.98 -2.41
C ASP A 93 8.32 4.57 -2.38
N TYR A 94 7.98 3.41 -2.96
CA TYR A 94 6.65 2.83 -2.89
C TYR A 94 6.25 2.54 -1.44
N LEU A 95 7.10 1.81 -0.68
CA LEU A 95 6.83 1.48 0.71
C LEU A 95 6.64 2.73 1.59
N LEU A 96 7.53 3.71 1.47
CA LEU A 96 7.49 4.93 2.27
C LEU A 96 6.27 5.79 1.96
N ASN A 97 5.90 5.91 0.68
CA ASN A 97 4.69 6.63 0.29
C ASN A 97 3.41 5.91 0.73
N LEU A 98 3.37 4.58 0.69
CA LEU A 98 2.25 3.80 1.22
C LEU A 98 2.09 4.00 2.74
N ALA A 99 3.19 3.88 3.49
CA ALA A 99 3.17 4.11 4.94
C ALA A 99 2.79 5.56 5.31
N HIS A 100 3.18 6.55 4.49
CA HIS A 100 2.74 7.92 4.68
C HIS A 100 1.25 8.09 4.38
N ALA A 101 0.79 7.61 3.23
CA ALA A 101 -0.61 7.70 2.82
C ALA A 101 -1.54 7.03 3.85
N LEU A 102 -1.17 5.86 4.36
CA LEU A 102 -1.97 5.14 5.35
C LEU A 102 -2.14 5.94 6.65
N ARG A 103 -1.10 6.63 7.11
CA ARG A 103 -1.19 7.52 8.29
C ARG A 103 -2.15 8.69 8.08
N ILE A 104 -2.31 9.15 6.84
CA ILE A 104 -3.24 10.25 6.50
C ILE A 104 -4.68 9.72 6.42
N VAL A 105 -4.90 8.64 5.66
CA VAL A 105 -6.25 8.16 5.34
C VAL A 105 -6.86 7.31 6.45
N ALA A 106 -6.03 6.63 7.24
CA ALA A 106 -6.46 5.78 8.33
C ALA A 106 -5.53 5.95 9.55
N PRO A 107 -5.61 7.08 10.29
CA PRO A 107 -4.72 7.35 11.43
C PRO A 107 -4.81 6.30 12.55
N SER A 108 -5.96 5.63 12.67
CA SER A 108 -6.21 4.56 13.63
C SER A 108 -5.67 3.19 13.17
N SER A 109 -5.18 3.09 11.93
CA SER A 109 -4.60 1.86 11.37
C SER A 109 -3.40 1.41 12.19
N ARG A 110 -3.38 0.11 12.52
CA ARG A 110 -2.29 -0.55 13.23
C ARG A 110 -1.63 -1.62 12.37
N ASP A 111 -1.34 -1.28 11.12
CA ASP A 111 -0.61 -2.17 10.22
C ASP A 111 0.84 -2.37 10.69
N ARG A 112 1.01 -3.32 11.61
CA ARG A 112 2.29 -3.63 12.23
C ARG A 112 3.29 -4.11 11.19
N HIS A 113 2.85 -4.83 10.17
CA HIS A 113 3.74 -5.36 9.14
C HIS A 113 4.34 -4.22 8.32
N LEU A 114 3.49 -3.34 7.78
CA LEU A 114 3.91 -2.18 7.00
C LEU A 114 4.86 -1.27 7.78
N PHE A 115 4.49 -0.88 9.01
CA PHE A 115 5.31 0.04 9.81
C PHE A 115 6.61 -0.61 10.30
N THR A 116 6.65 -1.94 10.47
CA THR A 116 7.92 -2.62 10.79
C THR A 116 8.86 -2.65 9.57
N LEU A 117 8.34 -2.91 8.37
CA LEU A 117 9.14 -2.82 7.15
C LEU A 117 9.65 -1.40 6.89
N GLU A 118 8.79 -0.40 7.08
CA GLU A 118 9.16 1.01 6.95
C GLU A 118 10.33 1.37 7.88
N ALA A 119 10.27 0.96 9.15
CA ALA A 119 11.34 1.22 10.11
C ALA A 119 12.66 0.57 9.67
N LYS A 120 12.62 -0.71 9.26
CA LYS A 120 13.81 -1.42 8.78
C LYS A 120 14.41 -0.79 7.52
N VAL A 121 13.59 -0.35 6.57
CA VAL A 121 14.07 0.36 5.37
C VAL A 121 14.67 1.72 5.74
N LYS A 122 14.09 2.45 6.69
CA LYS A 122 14.66 3.70 7.23
C LYS A 122 15.99 3.49 7.92
N GLU A 123 16.16 2.40 8.67
CA GLU A 123 17.46 2.03 9.27
C GLU A 123 18.53 1.78 8.21
N LEU A 124 18.19 1.09 7.12
CA LEU A 124 19.10 0.87 5.98
C LEU A 124 19.47 2.20 5.30
N MET A 125 18.49 3.07 5.07
CA MET A 125 18.72 4.40 4.51
C MET A 125 19.62 5.26 5.40
N LEU A 126 19.40 5.26 6.72
CA LEU A 126 20.21 6.03 7.66
C LEU A 126 21.67 5.55 7.66
N ARG A 127 21.88 4.23 7.61
CA ARG A 127 23.23 3.64 7.50
C ARG A 127 23.93 4.09 6.22
N ASP A 128 23.22 4.14 5.09
CA ASP A 128 23.76 4.55 3.79
C ASP A 128 24.01 6.06 3.69
N ALA A 129 23.13 6.86 4.31
CA ALA A 129 23.25 8.31 4.33
C ALA A 129 24.46 8.82 5.14
N GLY A 130 24.92 8.07 6.13
CA GLY A 130 26.09 8.40 6.95
C GLY A 130 25.91 9.55 7.95
N SER A 131 24.82 10.31 7.88
CA SER A 131 24.40 11.29 8.88
C SER A 131 22.87 11.44 8.94
N GLN A 132 22.37 11.98 10.05
CA GLN A 132 20.94 12.24 10.22
C GLN A 132 20.45 13.32 9.23
N GLU A 133 21.24 14.36 8.99
CA GLU A 133 20.88 15.46 8.09
C GLU A 133 20.73 14.97 6.64
N ALA A 134 21.66 14.12 6.18
CA ALA A 134 21.58 13.52 4.86
C ALA A 134 20.36 12.59 4.74
N PHE A 135 20.07 11.81 5.79
CA PHE A 135 18.90 10.94 5.84
C PHE A 135 17.58 11.71 5.75
N GLU A 136 17.39 12.78 6.53
CA GLU A 136 16.19 13.62 6.47
C GLU A 136 16.02 14.29 5.10
N LEU A 137 17.14 14.71 4.49
CA LEU A 137 17.12 15.25 3.13
C LEU A 137 16.70 14.20 2.09
N MET A 138 17.07 12.93 2.28
CA MET A 138 16.59 11.84 1.42
C MET A 138 15.09 11.58 1.64
N LEU A 139 14.64 11.49 2.89
CA LEU A 139 13.23 11.24 3.22
C LEU A 139 12.29 12.31 2.66
N SER A 140 12.65 13.59 2.83
CA SER A 140 11.85 14.72 2.36
C SER A 140 11.65 14.75 0.84
N LYS A 141 12.53 14.11 0.07
CA LYS A 141 12.40 13.99 -1.40
C LYS A 141 11.46 12.86 -1.83
N ILE A 142 11.28 11.85 -0.99
CA ILE A 142 10.46 10.67 -1.30
C ILE A 142 8.99 10.93 -0.97
N ILE A 143 8.74 11.57 0.17
CA ILE A 143 7.39 11.81 0.70
C ILE A 143 6.87 13.14 0.13
N ILE A 144 6.17 13.07 -1.01
CA ILE A 144 5.61 14.26 -1.66
C ILE A 144 4.24 14.59 -1.04
N PHE A 145 4.06 15.83 -0.58
CA PHE A 145 2.77 16.34 -0.06
C PHE A 145 1.66 16.20 -1.12
N SER A 146 0.74 15.24 -0.91
CA SER A 146 -0.44 15.06 -1.75
C SER A 146 -1.65 15.81 -1.14
N HIS A 147 -2.14 16.82 -1.86
CA HIS A 147 -3.34 17.62 -1.54
C HIS A 147 -4.65 17.00 -2.09
N ALA A 148 -4.67 15.71 -2.42
CA ALA A 148 -5.92 15.09 -2.85
C ALA A 148 -6.69 14.62 -1.62
N ASN A 149 -7.78 15.31 -1.26
CA ASN A 149 -8.76 14.87 -0.26
C ASN A 149 -9.38 13.55 -0.73
N PRO A 150 -8.96 12.38 -0.22
CA PRO A 150 -9.71 11.17 -0.44
C PRO A 150 -10.91 11.25 0.51
N ILE A 151 -12.02 10.61 0.15
CA ILE A 151 -12.97 10.23 1.18
C ILE A 151 -12.24 9.14 1.97
N ALA A 152 -11.64 9.52 3.11
CA ALA A 152 -11.19 8.55 4.09
C ALA A 152 -12.44 7.83 4.58
N VAL A 153 -12.48 6.52 4.38
CA VAL A 153 -13.56 5.65 4.83
C VAL A 153 -12.99 4.67 5.83
#